data_AF-L5LTN0-F1
#
_entry.id   AF-L5LTN0-F1
#
_cell.length_a   1.000
_cell.length_b   1.000
_cell.length_c   1.000
_cell.angle_alpha   90.00
_cell.angle_beta   90.00
_cell.angle_gamma   90.00
#
_symmetry.space_group_name_H-M   'P 1'
#
loop_
_entity.id
_entity.type
_entity.pdbx_description
1 polymer ?
#
loop_
_entity_poly.entity_id
_entity_poly.type
_entity_poly.pdbx_seq_one_letter_code
_entity_poly.pdbx_strand_id
1 'polypeptide(L)'
;MGLDHLLVNVPKTRRTFCKKCGKHQPHKVTQYKKGKDSLYAQGKRRYDRKQSGYGGQTKPIFRKKAKTTKKIVLRLECVEPNCRSKRMLAIKRCKHFELGGDKKRKVIQFRVGGAIFFIYLHYIWRGEYFCPLCGIKIRGTPFKILDP
;
A
#
# COMPACT_ATOMS: atom_id res chain seq x y z
N MET A 1 0.56 -27.27 2.84
CA MET A 1 1.64 -26.27 3.00
C MET A 1 1.18 -24.94 2.43
N GLY A 2 0.33 -24.22 3.17
CA GLY A 2 -0.19 -22.91 2.76
C GLY A 2 0.82 -21.84 3.09
N LEU A 3 1.66 -21.47 2.12
CA LEU A 3 2.48 -20.27 2.25
C LEU A 3 1.53 -19.09 2.09
N ASP A 4 1.12 -18.50 3.21
CA ASP A 4 0.62 -17.13 3.27
C ASP A 4 1.65 -16.24 2.57
N HIS A 5 1.48 -16.03 1.28
CA HIS A 5 2.31 -15.16 0.50
C HIS A 5 2.27 -13.79 1.16
N LEU A 6 3.40 -13.36 1.74
CA LEU A 6 3.60 -12.07 2.40
C LEU A 6 2.88 -10.95 1.64
N LEU A 7 1.67 -10.63 2.09
CA LEU A 7 0.79 -9.69 1.44
C LEU A 7 1.37 -8.28 1.62
N VAL A 8 1.71 -7.60 0.53
CA VAL A 8 2.20 -6.22 0.58
C VAL A 8 1.00 -5.28 0.46
N ASN A 9 0.63 -4.68 1.59
CA ASN A 9 -0.42 -3.66 1.67
C ASN A 9 0.20 -2.26 1.73
N VAL A 10 -0.21 -1.37 0.83
CA VAL A 10 0.19 0.06 0.84
C VAL A 10 -1.04 0.94 1.01
N PRO A 11 -1.02 1.94 1.91
CA PRO A 11 -2.17 2.83 2.10
C PRO A 11 -2.43 3.70 0.87
N LYS A 12 -3.70 4.02 0.62
CA LYS A 12 -4.14 4.90 -0.48
C LYS A 12 -3.70 6.37 -0.29
N THR A 13 -3.39 6.76 0.94
CA THR A 13 -2.90 8.10 1.28
C THR A 13 -1.63 7.99 2.12
N ARG A 14 -0.64 8.85 1.85
CA ARG A 14 0.61 8.91 2.61
C ARG A 14 1.11 10.35 2.68
N ARG A 15 1.52 10.82 3.87
CA ARG A 15 2.23 12.11 4.01
C ARG A 15 3.68 11.93 3.57
N THR A 16 4.09 12.67 2.55
CA THR A 16 5.48 12.63 2.07
C THR A 16 5.94 14.01 1.59
N PHE A 17 7.25 14.21 1.51
CA PHE A 17 7.82 15.41 0.94
C PHE A 17 7.39 15.63 -0.51
N CYS A 18 6.86 16.84 -0.80
CA CYS A 18 6.55 17.30 -2.14
C CYS A 18 7.67 18.23 -2.65
N LYS A 19 8.29 17.88 -3.78
CA LYS A 19 9.37 18.68 -4.37
C LYS A 19 8.94 20.08 -4.81
N LYS A 20 7.71 20.25 -5.29
CA LYS A 20 7.20 21.55 -5.75
C LYS A 20 6.80 22.46 -4.58
N CYS A 21 6.21 21.89 -3.52
CA CYS A 21 5.75 22.68 -2.37
C CYS A 21 6.85 22.92 -1.32
N GLY A 22 7.96 22.18 -1.38
CA GLY A 22 9.02 22.23 -0.38
C GLY A 22 8.61 21.72 1.02
N LYS A 23 7.44 21.09 1.16
CA LYS A 23 6.89 20.63 2.45
C LYS A 23 6.26 19.24 2.36
N HIS A 24 6.05 18.63 3.53
CA HIS A 24 5.39 17.33 3.65
C HIS A 24 3.87 17.46 3.55
N GLN A 25 3.33 17.04 2.41
CA GLN A 25 1.89 17.05 2.15
C GLN A 25 1.30 15.64 2.04
N PRO A 26 -0.02 15.48 2.28
CA PRO A 26 -0.71 14.25 1.95
C PRO A 26 -0.68 14.02 0.43
N HIS A 27 -0.29 12.81 0.02
CA HIS A 27 -0.31 12.37 -1.37
C HIS A 27 -1.30 11.23 -1.54
N LYS A 28 -2.06 11.26 -2.64
CA LYS A 28 -2.83 10.11 -3.13
C LYS A 28 -1.88 9.13 -3.80
N VAL A 29 -1.93 7.88 -3.37
CA VAL A 29 -1.10 6.79 -3.87
C VAL A 29 -1.92 5.98 -4.85
N THR A 30 -1.40 5.77 -6.06
CA THR A 30 -2.00 4.94 -7.09
C THR A 30 -0.95 4.00 -7.68
N GLN A 31 -1.38 2.88 -8.26
CA GLN A 31 -0.46 2.01 -9.00
C GLN A 31 -0.21 2.60 -10.40
N TYR A 32 1.07 2.71 -10.79
CA TYR A 32 1.42 3.08 -12.15
C TYR A 32 1.14 1.91 -13.11
N LYS A 33 0.41 2.20 -14.18
CA LYS A 33 0.23 1.32 -15.33
C LYS A 33 0.97 1.90 -16.52
N LYS A 34 1.68 1.06 -17.28
CA LYS A 34 2.31 1.47 -18.53
C LYS A 34 1.20 1.83 -19.53
N GLY A 35 1.32 2.98 -20.19
CA GLY A 35 0.44 3.38 -21.28
C GLY A 35 0.68 2.55 -22.56
N LYS A 36 -0.20 2.74 -23.55
CA LYS A 36 -0.02 2.19 -24.90
C LYS A 36 1.22 2.82 -25.55
N ASP A 37 1.99 2.01 -26.27
CA ASP A 37 3.16 2.50 -27.00
C ASP A 37 2.72 3.35 -28.22
N SER A 38 3.40 4.47 -28.45
CA SER A 38 3.10 5.39 -29.56
C SER A 38 3.66 4.87 -30.89
N LEU A 39 2.87 4.98 -31.97
CA LEU A 39 3.28 4.57 -33.32
C LEU A 39 4.27 5.55 -33.97
N TYR A 40 4.19 6.82 -33.61
CA TYR A 40 5.00 7.89 -34.23
C TYR A 40 6.36 8.09 -33.55
N ALA A 41 6.65 7.34 -32.48
CA ALA A 41 7.95 7.35 -31.84
C ALA A 41 9.05 6.97 -32.85
N GLN A 42 10.18 7.66 -32.81
CA GLN A 42 11.27 7.47 -33.78
C GLN A 42 11.71 6.00 -33.91
N GLY A 43 11.79 5.29 -32.78
CA GLY A 43 12.16 3.86 -32.76
C GLY A 43 11.12 2.97 -33.44
N LYS A 44 9.83 3.27 -33.25
CA LYS A 44 8.73 2.51 -33.89
C LYS A 44 8.68 2.78 -35.39
N ARG A 45 8.77 4.05 -35.81
CA ARG A 45 8.88 4.43 -37.24
C ARG A 45 10.05 3.73 -37.94
N ARG A 46 11.22 3.70 -37.29
CA ARG A 46 12.40 2.98 -37.82
C ARG A 46 12.17 1.47 -37.89
N TYR A 47 11.55 0.88 -36.87
CA TYR A 47 11.26 -0.55 -36.85
C TYR A 47 10.27 -0.93 -37.96
N ASP A 48 9.21 -0.16 -38.15
CA ASP A 48 8.18 -0.44 -39.16
C ASP A 48 8.74 -0.32 -40.58
N ARG A 49 9.56 0.70 -40.86
CA ARG A 49 10.29 0.82 -42.13
C ARG A 49 11.30 -0.30 -42.34
N LYS A 50 11.91 -0.82 -41.27
CA LYS A 50 12.82 -1.96 -41.37
C LYS A 50 12.04 -3.26 -41.63
N GLN A 51 10.84 -3.37 -41.07
CA GLN A 51 10.02 -4.56 -41.11
C GLN A 51 9.23 -4.71 -42.43
N SER A 52 9.04 -3.62 -43.19
CA SER A 52 8.38 -3.65 -44.51
C SER A 52 9.23 -4.35 -45.57
N GLY A 53 8.57 -5.07 -46.49
CA GLY A 53 9.20 -5.84 -47.56
C GLY A 53 9.38 -7.32 -47.23
N TYR A 54 10.20 -8.01 -48.01
CA TYR A 54 10.57 -9.41 -47.77
C TYR A 54 11.74 -9.52 -46.78
N GLY A 55 11.85 -10.66 -46.08
CA GLY A 55 12.96 -10.91 -45.15
C GLY A 55 12.56 -11.26 -43.70
N GLY A 56 11.26 -11.46 -43.43
CA GLY A 56 10.79 -11.99 -42.15
C GLY A 56 11.02 -11.04 -40.96
N GLN A 57 11.33 -11.59 -39.79
CA GLN A 57 11.47 -10.82 -38.56
C GLN A 57 12.85 -10.16 -38.43
N THR A 58 12.90 -8.82 -38.43
CA THR A 58 14.17 -8.06 -38.56
C THR A 58 14.89 -7.70 -37.24
N LYS A 59 14.23 -7.94 -36.10
CA LYS A 59 14.76 -7.70 -34.74
C LYS A 59 14.46 -8.89 -33.82
N PRO A 60 15.36 -9.22 -32.89
CA PRO A 60 15.20 -10.39 -32.03
C PRO A 60 14.01 -10.24 -31.06
N ILE A 61 13.26 -11.33 -30.89
CA ILE A 61 12.19 -11.45 -29.90
C ILE A 61 12.75 -12.21 -28.69
N PHE A 62 12.70 -11.60 -27.51
CA PHE A 62 13.18 -12.24 -26.29
C PHE A 62 12.21 -13.33 -25.78
N ARG A 63 12.58 -14.61 -25.96
CA ARG A 63 11.75 -15.78 -25.60
C ARG A 63 11.99 -16.30 -24.16
N LYS A 64 13.22 -16.24 -23.65
CA LYS A 64 13.62 -16.89 -22.37
C LYS A 64 13.41 -15.98 -21.15
N LYS A 65 12.16 -15.66 -20.78
CA LYS A 65 11.85 -14.81 -19.62
C LYS A 65 11.96 -15.58 -18.30
N ALA A 66 13.00 -15.29 -17.51
CA ALA A 66 13.20 -15.91 -16.20
C ALA A 66 12.43 -15.23 -15.04
N LYS A 67 12.14 -13.93 -15.12
CA LYS A 67 11.50 -13.19 -14.02
C LYS A 67 9.98 -13.27 -14.13
N THR A 68 9.34 -13.77 -13.08
CA THR A 68 7.88 -13.93 -12.98
C THR A 68 7.17 -12.66 -12.47
N THR A 69 7.81 -11.89 -11.58
CA THR A 69 7.25 -10.67 -11.00
C THR A 69 7.90 -9.39 -11.52
N LYS A 70 7.18 -8.27 -11.43
CA LYS A 70 7.66 -6.93 -11.82
C LYS A 70 7.91 -6.08 -10.57
N LYS A 71 8.70 -5.01 -10.72
CA LYS A 71 8.76 -3.96 -9.69
C LYS A 71 7.48 -3.13 -9.78
N ILE A 72 6.80 -2.94 -8.66
CA ILE A 72 5.60 -2.11 -8.61
C ILE A 72 6.04 -0.67 -8.40
N VAL A 73 5.54 0.23 -9.25
CA VAL A 73 5.80 1.66 -9.15
C VAL A 73 4.52 2.34 -8.68
N LEU A 74 4.64 3.11 -7.62
CA LEU A 74 3.57 3.95 -7.08
C LEU A 74 3.62 5.33 -7.72
N ARG A 75 2.48 5.84 -8.15
CA ARG A 75 2.25 7.24 -8.50
C ARG A 75 1.73 7.96 -7.26
N LEU A 76 2.54 8.87 -6.74
CA LEU A 76 2.19 9.78 -5.64
C LEU A 76 1.74 11.10 -6.24
N GLU A 77 0.49 11.46 -6.03
CA GLU A 77 -0.10 12.72 -6.49
C GLU A 77 -0.36 13.63 -5.29
N CYS A 78 0.20 14.84 -5.29
CA CYS A 78 -0.04 15.80 -4.22
C CYS A 78 -1.51 16.22 -4.20
N VAL A 79 -2.14 16.22 -3.02
CA VAL A 79 -3.55 16.59 -2.85
C VAL A 79 -3.77 18.10 -2.99
N GLU A 80 -2.72 18.90 -2.75
CA GLU A 80 -2.78 20.36 -2.84
C GLU A 80 -3.28 20.82 -4.23
N PRO A 81 -4.37 21.62 -4.29
CA PRO A 81 -5.01 21.99 -5.55
C PRO A 81 -4.08 22.73 -6.51
N ASN A 82 -3.16 23.54 -5.97
CA ASN A 82 -2.24 24.38 -6.74
C ASN A 82 -1.05 23.60 -7.32
N CYS A 83 -0.72 22.42 -6.76
CA CYS A 83 0.51 21.71 -7.09
C CYS A 83 0.28 20.52 -8.02
N ARG A 84 -0.67 19.64 -7.66
CA ARG A 84 -1.02 18.35 -8.33
C ARG A 84 0.18 17.57 -8.92
N SER A 85 1.36 17.75 -8.31
CA SER A 85 2.59 17.18 -8.84
C SER A 85 2.59 15.66 -8.65
N LYS A 86 3.13 14.95 -9.63
CA LYS A 86 3.18 13.50 -9.64
C LYS A 86 4.63 13.03 -9.47
N ARG A 87 4.86 12.12 -8.53
CA ARG A 87 6.16 11.48 -8.30
C ARG A 87 6.04 9.97 -8.39
N MET A 88 6.98 9.33 -9.08
CA MET A 88 7.07 7.87 -9.17
C MET A 88 7.98 7.32 -8.08
N LEU A 89 7.52 6.30 -7.36
CA LEU A 89 8.29 5.60 -6.33
C LEU A 89 8.26 4.09 -6.60
N ALA A 90 9.42 3.50 -6.90
CA ALA A 90 9.53 2.06 -7.12
C ALA A 90 9.71 1.32 -5.80
N ILE A 91 8.95 0.25 -5.59
CA ILE A 91 9.12 -0.69 -4.48
C ILE A 91 9.87 -1.94 -5.00
N LYS A 92 10.38 -2.75 -4.06
CA LYS A 92 10.86 -4.10 -4.34
C LYS A 92 9.78 -4.96 -5.04
N ARG A 93 10.21 -6.05 -5.69
CA ARG A 93 9.28 -6.96 -6.38
C ARG A 93 8.44 -7.71 -5.36
N CYS A 94 7.14 -7.83 -5.60
CA CYS A 94 6.19 -8.61 -4.80
C CYS A 94 5.31 -9.44 -5.75
N LYS A 95 4.76 -10.55 -5.23
CA LYS A 95 3.85 -11.43 -5.98
C LYS A 95 2.41 -10.90 -5.93
N HIS A 96 1.93 -10.60 -4.72
CA HIS A 96 0.62 -10.01 -4.47
C HIS A 96 0.78 -8.60 -3.90
N PHE A 97 -0.02 -7.66 -4.41
CA PHE A 97 0.02 -6.27 -4.02
C PHE A 97 -1.40 -5.73 -3.89
N GLU A 98 -1.69 -5.16 -2.74
CA GLU A 98 -2.98 -4.56 -2.43
C GLU A 98 -2.81 -3.10 -2.03
N LEU A 99 -3.80 -2.30 -2.42
CA LEU A 99 -3.80 -0.86 -2.15
C LEU A 99 -4.97 -0.51 -1.23
N GLY A 100 -4.66 -0.22 0.03
CA GLY A 100 -5.62 0.10 1.08
C GLY A 100 -6.45 -1.10 1.54
N GLY A 101 -5.82 -2.26 1.67
CA GLY A 101 -6.43 -3.43 2.31
C GLY A 101 -6.54 -3.26 3.82
N ASP A 102 -7.29 -4.15 4.47
CA ASP A 102 -7.56 -4.08 5.89
C ASP A 102 -6.29 -4.23 6.73
N LYS A 103 -6.20 -3.41 7.78
CA LYS A 103 -5.10 -3.51 8.74
C LYS A 103 -5.35 -4.76 9.58
N LYS A 104 -4.38 -5.69 9.58
CA LYS A 104 -4.40 -6.85 10.48
C LYS A 104 -4.41 -6.35 11.93
N ARG A 105 -5.51 -6.58 12.66
CA ARG A 105 -5.59 -6.31 14.09
C ARG A 105 -4.79 -7.37 14.83
N LYS A 106 -3.89 -6.97 15.73
CA LYS A 106 -3.33 -7.90 16.71
C LYS A 106 -4.40 -8.09 17.78
N VAL A 107 -5.10 -9.22 17.76
CA VAL A 107 -5.92 -9.63 18.90
C VAL A 107 -4.94 -9.97 20.01
N ILE A 108 -4.81 -9.11 21.02
CA ILE A 108 -4.06 -9.44 22.22
C ILE A 108 -4.95 -10.39 23.01
N GLN A 109 -4.77 -11.70 22.84
CA GLN A 109 -5.33 -12.67 23.77
C GLN A 109 -4.59 -12.50 25.10
N PHE A 110 -5.16 -11.73 26.02
CA PHE A 110 -4.78 -11.82 27.43
C PHE A 110 -5.32 -13.14 27.96
N ARG A 111 -4.43 -14.13 28.06
CA ARG A 111 -4.71 -15.40 28.73
C ARG A 111 -4.45 -15.16 30.23
N VAL A 112 -5.50 -14.88 31.00
CA VAL A 112 -5.43 -14.89 32.47
C VAL A 112 -6.13 -16.16 32.94
N GLY A 113 -5.38 -17.09 33.54
CA GLY A 113 -5.94 -18.26 34.21
C GLY A 113 -6.71 -19.27 33.34
N GLY A 114 -6.37 -19.41 32.05
CA GLY A 114 -6.97 -20.45 31.19
C GLY A 114 -8.37 -20.14 30.64
N ALA A 115 -9.00 -19.03 31.02
CA ALA A 115 -10.27 -18.58 30.44
C ALA A 115 -10.04 -17.54 29.33
N ILE A 116 -10.67 -17.74 28.17
CA ILE A 116 -10.69 -16.78 27.06
C ILE A 116 -11.82 -15.78 27.33
N PHE A 117 -11.51 -14.63 27.93
CA PHE A 117 -12.48 -13.54 28.05
C PHE A 117 -12.53 -12.72 26.76
N PHE A 118 -13.52 -12.98 25.90
CA PHE A 118 -13.93 -12.05 24.87
C PHE A 118 -14.68 -10.90 25.55
N ILE A 119 -13.98 -9.82 25.90
CA ILE A 119 -14.64 -8.60 26.34
C ILE A 119 -15.27 -7.97 25.11
N TYR A 120 -16.50 -8.40 24.81
CA TYR A 120 -17.37 -7.73 23.85
C TYR A 120 -17.57 -6.30 24.36
N LEU A 121 -17.07 -5.37 23.57
CA LEU A 121 -17.26 -3.95 23.69
C LEU A 121 -18.75 -3.64 23.48
N HIS A 122 -19.54 -3.69 24.55
CA HIS A 122 -20.81 -2.98 24.61
C HIS A 122 -20.91 -2.28 25.96
N TYR A 123 -21.27 -1.00 25.91
CA TYR A 123 -21.40 -0.02 27.01
C TYR A 123 -20.18 0.86 27.30
N ILE A 124 -19.91 1.78 26.36
CA ILE A 124 -19.46 3.13 26.73
C ILE A 124 -20.68 4.05 26.68
N TRP A 125 -21.33 4.25 27.82
CA TRP A 125 -21.91 5.54 28.16
C TRP A 125 -21.97 5.61 29.69
N ARG A 126 -21.29 6.61 30.27
CA ARG A 126 -20.97 6.82 31.70
C ARG A 126 -19.76 6.06 32.21
N GLY A 127 -18.61 6.72 32.17
CA GLY A 127 -17.34 6.25 32.71
C GLY A 127 -17.35 5.93 34.21
N GLU A 128 -17.81 4.73 34.55
CA GLU A 128 -17.53 4.06 35.81
C GLU A 128 -17.11 2.62 35.51
N TYR A 129 -15.86 2.28 35.82
CA TYR A 129 -15.39 0.90 35.77
C TYR A 129 -15.74 0.23 37.10
N PHE A 130 -16.77 -0.61 37.09
CA PHE A 130 -17.17 -1.41 38.25
C PHE A 130 -16.52 -2.79 38.14
N CYS A 131 -15.67 -3.15 39.10
CA CYS A 131 -15.09 -4.50 39.19
C CYS A 131 -16.02 -5.38 40.04
N PRO A 132 -16.73 -6.38 39.47
CA PRO A 132 -17.75 -7.14 40.19
C PRO A 132 -17.19 -8.18 41.17
N LEU A 133 -15.87 -8.35 41.26
CA LEU A 133 -15.22 -9.34 42.14
C LEU A 133 -14.64 -8.77 43.44
N CYS A 134 -14.45 -7.45 43.56
CA CYS A 134 -13.80 -6.88 44.75
C CYS A 134 -14.40 -5.55 45.25
N GLY A 135 -15.42 -4.98 44.60
CA GLY A 135 -16.13 -3.79 45.11
C GLY A 135 -15.27 -2.51 45.25
N ILE A 136 -14.01 -2.51 44.82
CA ILE A 136 -13.11 -1.36 44.98
C ILE A 136 -13.21 -0.43 43.77
N LYS A 137 -13.52 0.85 44.05
CA LYS A 137 -13.64 1.93 43.07
C LYS A 137 -12.24 2.52 42.79
N ILE A 138 -11.60 2.15 41.68
CA ILE A 138 -10.28 2.70 41.30
C ILE A 138 -10.50 3.91 40.37
N ARG A 139 -10.09 5.10 40.82
CA ARG A 139 -10.07 6.30 39.97
C ARG A 139 -8.80 6.28 39.12
N GLY A 140 -8.94 5.97 37.83
CA GLY A 140 -7.84 6.06 36.86
C GLY A 140 -8.14 7.10 35.79
N THR A 141 -7.29 8.11 35.67
CA THR A 141 -7.30 9.09 34.57
C THR A 141 -6.97 8.41 33.23
N PRO A 142 -7.50 8.89 32.10
CA PRO A 142 -7.26 8.26 30.80
C PRO A 142 -5.81 8.51 30.34
N PHE A 143 -5.02 7.44 30.30
CA PHE A 143 -3.69 7.41 29.68
C PHE A 143 -3.85 7.66 28.17
N LYS A 144 -3.49 8.88 27.72
CA LYS A 144 -3.41 9.20 26.29
C LYS A 144 -2.24 8.40 25.70
N ILE A 145 -2.57 7.43 24.84
CA ILE A 145 -1.58 6.79 23.98
C ILE A 145 -1.20 7.83 22.92
N LEU A 146 -0.02 8.43 23.09
CA LEU A 146 0.68 9.12 22.01
C LEU A 146 1.18 8.04 21.04
N ASP A 147 0.68 8.10 19.80
CA ASP A 147 1.19 7.31 18.68
C ASP A 147 2.66 7.69 18.38
N PRO A 148 3.51 6.74 17.95
CA PRO A 148 4.86 7.03 17.48
C PRO A 148 4.90 7.70 16.09
#